data_AF-A0A167PD80-F1
#
_entry.id   AF-A0A167PD80-F1
#
_cell.length_a   1.000
_cell.length_b   1.000
_cell.length_c   1.000
_cell.angle_alpha   90.00
_cell.angle_beta   90.00
_cell.angle_gamma   90.00
#
_symmetry.space_group_name_H-M   'P 1'
#
loop_
_entity.id
_entity.type
_entity.pdbx_description
1 polymer ?
#
loop_
_entity_poly.entity_id
_entity_poly.type
_entity_poly.pdbx_seq_one_letter_code
_entity_poly.pdbx_strand_id
1 'polypeptide(L)'
;MEFKLIGEFKNEFWSNLKSTSKFIGIVIVGISINIFFDAVQNESKEDLFFPLNFLVFLPVMILGVFTYTKLKLCSLNKYICSVIFGSVISVSTTFLYIVAIILDATDINIRLAQFFVAIIFVTTLLIYLQLPWERET
;
A
#
# COMPACT_ATOMS: atom_id res chain seq x y z
N MET A 1 -10.31 12.40 27.97
CA MET A 1 -9.09 11.69 27.53
C MET A 1 -9.29 11.07 26.14
N GLU A 2 -10.42 10.39 25.88
CA GLU A 2 -10.74 9.83 24.53
C GLU A 2 -10.85 10.87 23.40
N PHE A 3 -11.48 12.03 23.65
CA PHE A 3 -11.59 13.09 22.63
C PHE A 3 -10.24 13.63 22.13
N LYS A 4 -9.20 13.59 22.98
CA LYS A 4 -7.85 14.05 22.61
C LYS A 4 -7.15 13.03 21.70
N LEU A 5 -7.26 11.74 22.03
CA LEU A 5 -6.75 10.62 21.22
C LEU A 5 -7.39 10.55 19.84
N ILE A 6 -8.70 10.80 19.74
CA ILE A 6 -9.42 10.83 18.44
C ILE A 6 -8.95 12.00 17.57
N GLY A 7 -8.72 13.17 18.19
CA GLY A 7 -8.20 14.35 17.50
C GLY A 7 -6.78 14.15 16.97
N GLU A 8 -5.89 13.61 17.80
CA GLU A 8 -4.50 13.30 17.45
C GLU A 8 -4.43 12.25 16.33
N PHE A 9 -5.20 11.14 16.45
CA PHE A 9 -5.29 10.13 15.40
C PHE A 9 -5.74 10.72 14.06
N LYS A 10 -6.80 11.54 14.07
CA LYS A 10 -7.34 12.14 12.85
C LYS A 10 -6.29 13.02 12.16
N ASN A 11 -5.60 13.88 12.92
CA ASN A 11 -4.60 14.78 12.37
C ASN A 11 -3.41 14.01 11.77
N GLU A 12 -2.88 13.02 12.50
CA GLU A 12 -1.81 12.15 12.03
C GLU A 12 -2.23 11.35 10.79
N PHE A 13 -3.44 10.79 10.80
CA PHE A 13 -3.96 10.03 9.66
C PHE A 13 -4.03 10.88 8.39
N TRP A 14 -4.59 12.09 8.46
CA TRP A 14 -4.67 12.97 7.29
C TRP A 14 -3.29 13.45 6.82
N SER A 15 -2.37 13.71 7.75
CA SER A 15 -0.98 14.05 7.43
C SER A 15 -0.29 12.91 6.68
N ASN A 16 -0.38 11.69 7.22
CA ASN A 16 0.20 10.48 6.63
C ASN A 16 -0.45 10.14 5.29
N LEU A 17 -1.77 10.28 5.17
CA LEU A 17 -2.50 10.05 3.93
C LEU A 17 -2.05 11.03 2.85
N LYS A 18 -1.96 12.32 3.18
CA LYS A 18 -1.51 13.36 2.24
C LYS A 18 -0.08 13.12 1.77
N SER A 19 0.82 12.75 2.68
CA SER A 19 2.22 12.45 2.34
C SER A 19 2.32 11.21 1.44
N THR A 20 1.62 10.13 1.82
CA THR A 20 1.59 8.87 1.08
C THR A 20 1.00 9.05 -0.32
N SER A 21 -0.13 9.74 -0.45
CA SER A 21 -0.77 10.01 -1.74
C SER A 21 0.09 10.87 -2.66
N LYS A 22 0.86 11.83 -2.12
CA LYS A 22 1.82 12.61 -2.92
C LYS A 22 2.93 11.73 -3.48
N PHE A 23 3.55 10.91 -2.62
CA PHE A 23 4.62 10.02 -3.03
C PHE A 23 4.13 9.02 -4.09
N ILE A 24 3.02 8.34 -3.81
CA ILE A 24 2.40 7.39 -4.73
C ILE A 24 2.01 8.08 -6.04
N GLY A 25 1.43 9.28 -5.99
CA GLY A 25 1.09 10.05 -7.18
C GLY A 25 2.30 10.33 -8.07
N ILE A 26 3.44 10.73 -7.49
CA ILE A 26 4.69 10.96 -8.23
C ILE A 26 5.17 9.66 -8.89
N VAL A 27 5.18 8.56 -8.13
CA VAL A 27 5.61 7.24 -8.64
C VAL A 27 4.70 6.77 -9.77
N ILE A 28 3.37 6.84 -9.60
CA ILE A 28 2.40 6.46 -10.62
C ILE A 28 2.59 7.29 -11.87
N VAL A 29 2.73 8.62 -11.76
CA VAL A 29 2.91 9.49 -12.93
C VAL A 29 4.17 9.08 -13.68
N GLY A 30 5.28 8.84 -12.99
CA GLY A 30 6.53 8.38 -13.61
C GLY A 30 6.37 7.04 -14.34
N ILE A 31 5.75 6.06 -13.69
CA ILE A 31 5.49 4.73 -14.30
C ILE A 31 4.52 4.86 -15.48
N SER A 32 3.46 5.64 -15.35
CA SER A 32 2.43 5.83 -16.38
C SER A 32 3.00 6.46 -17.64
N ILE A 33 3.88 7.45 -17.51
CA ILE A 33 4.58 8.03 -18.66
C ILE A 33 5.40 6.97 -19.38
N ASN A 34 6.14 6.15 -18.64
CA ASN A 34 6.98 5.10 -19.22
C ASN A 34 6.13 4.04 -19.95
N ILE A 35 5.08 3.54 -19.29
CA ILE A 35 4.15 2.57 -19.88
C ILE A 35 3.45 3.16 -21.11
N PHE A 36 3.07 4.43 -21.09
CA PHE A 36 2.46 5.09 -22.23
C PHE A 36 3.41 5.16 -23.44
N PHE A 37 4.68 5.51 -23.23
CA PHE A 37 5.67 5.52 -24.31
C PHE A 37 5.89 4.13 -24.91
N ASP A 38 6.00 3.12 -24.06
CA ASP A 38 6.17 1.72 -24.50
C ASP A 38 4.92 1.21 -25.25
N ALA A 39 3.73 1.54 -24.76
CA ALA A 39 2.45 1.19 -25.38
C ALA A 39 2.30 1.82 -26.79
N VAL A 40 2.70 3.08 -26.95
CA VAL A 40 2.69 3.76 -28.26
C VAL A 40 3.71 3.13 -29.21
N GLN A 41 4.88 2.75 -28.72
CA GLN A 41 5.93 2.13 -29.54
C GLN A 41 5.56 0.70 -29.98
N ASN A 42 4.86 -0.05 -29.12
CA ASN A 42 4.54 -1.46 -29.34
C ASN A 42 3.09 -1.72 -29.78
N GLU A 43 2.32 -0.67 -30.10
CA GLU A 43 0.89 -0.71 -30.49
C GLU A 43 -0.03 -1.43 -29.48
N SER A 44 0.35 -1.47 -28.20
CA SER A 44 -0.43 -2.06 -27.11
C SER A 44 -1.48 -1.08 -26.60
N LYS A 45 -2.77 -1.38 -26.80
CA LYS A 45 -3.88 -0.52 -26.32
C LYS A 45 -4.30 -0.79 -24.87
N GLU A 46 -4.00 -1.97 -24.35
CA GLU A 46 -4.41 -2.39 -22.99
C GLU A 46 -3.62 -1.65 -21.90
N ASP A 47 -2.34 -1.39 -22.17
CA ASP A 47 -1.42 -0.72 -21.23
C ASP A 47 -1.75 0.78 -21.02
N LEU A 48 -2.53 1.38 -21.92
CA LEU A 48 -2.99 2.77 -21.80
C LEU A 48 -3.91 3.00 -20.59
N PHE A 49 -4.56 1.93 -20.10
CA PHE A 49 -5.47 2.01 -18.95
C PHE A 49 -4.77 1.77 -17.61
N PHE A 50 -3.45 1.61 -17.59
CA PHE A 50 -2.66 1.41 -16.38
C PHE A 50 -2.98 2.39 -15.22
N PRO A 51 -3.14 3.71 -15.44
CA PRO A 51 -3.45 4.64 -14.36
C PRO A 51 -4.81 4.35 -13.68
N LEU A 52 -5.80 3.89 -14.45
CA LEU A 52 -7.10 3.49 -13.94
C LEU A 52 -7.02 2.18 -13.16
N ASN A 53 -6.27 1.20 -13.68
CA ASN A 53 -6.06 -0.07 -12.99
C ASN A 53 -5.36 0.10 -11.63
N PHE A 54 -4.51 1.13 -11.50
CA PHE A 54 -3.88 1.44 -10.23
C PHE A 54 -4.87 1.87 -9.12
N LEU A 55 -6.03 2.42 -9.48
CA LEU A 55 -7.05 2.85 -8.50
C LEU A 55 -7.59 1.69 -7.66
N VAL A 56 -7.49 0.45 -8.15
CA VAL A 56 -7.86 -0.76 -7.41
C VAL A 56 -7.04 -0.92 -6.13
N PHE A 57 -5.83 -0.35 -6.05
CA PHE A 57 -4.98 -0.38 -4.86
C PHE A 57 -5.27 0.72 -3.84
N LEU A 58 -6.15 1.67 -4.15
CA LEU A 58 -6.51 2.78 -3.24
C LEU A 58 -7.01 2.29 -1.87
N PRO A 59 -7.87 1.24 -1.77
CA PRO A 59 -8.30 0.72 -0.47
C PRO A 59 -7.14 0.19 0.37
N VAL A 60 -6.18 -0.51 -0.25
CA VAL A 60 -4.98 -1.03 0.44
C VAL A 60 -4.10 0.10 0.93
N MET A 61 -3.94 1.16 0.14
CA MET A 61 -3.22 2.37 0.55
C MET A 61 -3.87 3.01 1.78
N ILE A 62 -5.19 3.22 1.76
CA ILE A 62 -5.93 3.82 2.89
C ILE A 62 -5.79 2.95 4.14
N LEU A 63 -5.94 1.63 3.99
CA LEU A 63 -5.78 0.69 5.08
C LEU A 63 -4.35 0.68 5.64
N GLY A 64 -3.35 0.81 4.79
CA GLY A 64 -1.96 0.94 5.19
C GLY A 64 -1.72 2.19 6.02
N VAL A 65 -2.16 3.35 5.54
CA VAL A 65 -2.05 4.62 6.29
C VAL A 65 -2.76 4.53 7.64
N PHE A 66 -3.97 3.96 7.65
CA PHE A 66 -4.73 3.74 8.88
C PHE A 66 -3.96 2.85 9.87
N THR A 67 -3.47 1.71 9.39
CA THR A 67 -2.75 0.72 10.20
C THR A 67 -1.46 1.31 10.75
N TYR A 68 -0.68 1.99 9.91
CA TYR A 68 0.52 2.71 10.33
C TYR A 68 0.21 3.71 11.44
N THR A 69 -0.77 4.59 11.22
CA THR A 69 -1.14 5.64 12.19
C THR A 69 -1.58 5.03 13.51
N LYS A 70 -2.39 3.96 13.48
CA LYS A 70 -2.85 3.27 14.68
C LYS A 70 -1.70 2.59 15.43
N LEU A 71 -0.78 1.94 14.72
CA LEU A 71 0.35 1.23 15.33
C LEU A 71 1.40 2.18 15.89
N LYS A 72 1.64 3.33 15.23
CA LYS A 72 2.54 4.40 15.70
C LYS A 72 2.12 4.91 17.08
N LEU A 73 0.80 5.11 17.28
CA LEU A 73 0.23 5.60 18.54
C LEU A 73 0.07 4.50 19.61
N CYS A 74 0.24 3.22 19.25
CA CYS A 74 0.02 2.10 20.16
C CYS A 74 1.29 1.71 20.93
N SER A 75 1.21 1.50 22.25
CA SER A 75 2.35 1.22 23.17
C SER A 75 3.20 -0.02 22.85
N LEU A 76 2.87 -0.77 21.79
CA LEU A 76 3.60 -1.95 21.33
C LEU A 76 5.02 -1.64 20.83
N ASN A 77 5.85 -2.68 20.82
CA ASN A 77 7.21 -2.64 20.29
C ASN A 77 7.22 -2.42 18.76
N LYS A 78 8.11 -1.55 18.27
CA LYS A 78 8.30 -1.22 16.85
C LYS A 78 8.43 -2.43 15.93
N TYR A 79 9.16 -3.46 16.34
CA TYR A 79 9.35 -4.71 15.57
C TYR A 79 8.06 -5.55 15.50
N ILE A 80 7.26 -5.55 16.57
CA ILE A 80 5.96 -6.23 16.55
C ILE A 80 5.00 -5.47 15.64
N CYS A 81 4.98 -4.13 15.75
CA CYS A 81 4.20 -3.29 14.86
C CYS A 81 4.58 -3.45 13.39
N SER A 82 5.87 -3.60 13.06
CA SER A 82 6.30 -3.84 11.67
C SER A 82 5.78 -5.17 11.13
N VAL A 83 5.78 -6.22 11.96
CA VAL A 83 5.21 -7.52 11.58
C VAL A 83 3.70 -7.43 11.38
N ILE A 84 2.97 -6.73 12.27
CA ILE A 84 1.53 -6.52 12.13
C ILE A 84 1.23 -5.73 10.86
N PHE A 85 1.95 -4.64 10.62
CA PHE A 85 1.79 -3.81 9.43
C PHE A 85 2.01 -4.61 8.15
N GLY A 86 3.13 -5.33 8.06
CA GLY A 86 3.42 -6.15 6.88
C GLY A 86 2.38 -7.25 6.66
N SER A 87 1.88 -7.86 7.73
CA SER A 87 0.81 -8.86 7.66
C SER A 87 -0.49 -8.28 7.11
N VAL A 88 -0.92 -7.12 7.61
CA VAL A 88 -2.15 -6.45 7.16
C VAL A 88 -2.08 -6.11 5.68
N ILE A 89 -0.97 -5.53 5.22
CA ILE A 89 -0.81 -5.19 3.79
C ILE A 89 -0.81 -6.46 2.93
N SER A 90 -0.06 -7.48 3.34
CA SER A 90 0.07 -8.74 2.58
C SER A 90 -1.28 -9.46 2.43
N VAL A 91 -2.06 -9.55 3.51
CA VAL A 91 -3.41 -10.13 3.48
C VAL A 91 -4.32 -9.31 2.58
N SER A 92 -4.25 -7.98 2.66
CA SER A 92 -5.11 -7.10 1.87
C SER A 92 -4.81 -7.15 0.38
N THR A 93 -3.52 -7.23 0.01
CA THR A 93 -3.12 -7.43 -1.39
C THR A 93 -3.51 -8.82 -1.89
N THR A 94 -3.38 -9.86 -1.06
CA THR A 94 -3.86 -11.21 -1.39
C THR A 94 -5.37 -11.21 -1.62
N PHE A 95 -6.13 -10.49 -0.79
CA PHE A 95 -7.56 -10.33 -0.98
C PHE A 95 -7.89 -9.63 -2.30
N LEU A 96 -7.19 -8.57 -2.68
CA LEU A 96 -7.36 -7.94 -4.00
C LEU A 96 -7.10 -8.92 -5.15
N TYR A 97 -6.05 -9.75 -5.04
CA TYR A 97 -5.76 -10.77 -6.05
C TYR A 97 -6.90 -11.79 -6.19
N ILE A 98 -7.46 -12.26 -5.07
CA ILE A 98 -8.61 -13.16 -5.07
C ILE A 98 -9.84 -12.49 -5.70
N VAL A 99 -10.09 -11.21 -5.40
CA VAL A 99 -11.18 -10.44 -6.03
C VAL A 99 -10.97 -10.33 -7.53
N ALA A 100 -9.74 -10.05 -8.00
CA ALA A 100 -9.43 -9.98 -9.42
C ALA A 100 -9.70 -11.31 -10.14
N ILE A 101 -9.38 -12.44 -9.51
CA ILE A 101 -9.71 -13.78 -10.02
C ILE A 101 -11.23 -13.98 -10.12
N ILE A 102 -11.99 -13.62 -9.07
CA ILE A 102 -13.45 -13.78 -9.05
C ILE A 102 -14.12 -12.95 -10.16
N LEU A 103 -13.52 -11.81 -10.51
CA LEU A 103 -13.98 -10.93 -11.58
C LEU A 103 -13.46 -11.31 -12.97
N ASP A 104 -12.80 -12.47 -13.11
CA ASP A 104 -12.23 -12.98 -14.36
C ASP A 104 -11.20 -12.01 -14.99
N ALA A 105 -10.55 -11.19 -14.16
CA ALA A 105 -9.57 -10.19 -14.58
C ALA A 105 -8.14 -10.75 -14.65
N THR A 106 -7.88 -11.93 -14.08
CA THR A 106 -6.55 -12.56 -14.07
C THR A 106 -6.62 -14.07 -13.83
N ASP A 107 -5.70 -14.81 -14.46
CA ASP A 107 -5.55 -16.25 -14.23
C ASP A 107 -4.93 -16.58 -12.86
N ILE A 108 -5.33 -17.71 -12.28
CA ILE A 108 -4.78 -18.21 -11.02
C ILE A 108 -3.34 -18.73 -11.26
N ASN A 109 -2.36 -18.02 -10.70
CA ASN A 109 -0.98 -18.49 -10.57
C ASN A 109 -0.53 -18.43 -9.11
N ILE A 110 -0.80 -19.51 -8.37
CA ILE A 110 -0.57 -19.59 -6.92
C ILE A 110 0.92 -19.42 -6.56
N ARG A 111 1.83 -19.99 -7.36
CA ARG A 111 3.28 -19.88 -7.09
C ARG A 111 3.77 -18.44 -7.22
N LEU A 112 3.33 -17.76 -8.26
CA LEU A 112 3.68 -16.36 -8.50
C LEU A 112 3.08 -15.46 -7.41
N ALA A 113 1.81 -15.69 -7.03
CA ALA A 113 1.15 -14.96 -5.96
C ALA A 113 1.87 -15.14 -4.61
N GLN A 114 2.25 -16.37 -4.24
CA GLN A 114 2.99 -16.64 -3.01
C GLN A 114 4.33 -15.90 -2.96
N PHE A 115 5.08 -15.92 -4.07
CA PHE A 115 6.36 -15.22 -4.17
C PHE A 115 6.19 -13.70 -4.00
N PHE A 116 5.23 -13.08 -4.69
CA PHE A 116 4.97 -11.66 -4.55
C PHE A 116 4.44 -11.27 -3.18
N VAL A 117 3.59 -12.09 -2.56
CA VAL A 117 3.12 -11.86 -1.17
C VAL A 117 4.29 -11.86 -0.20
N ALA A 118 5.26 -12.77 -0.34
CA ALA A 118 6.45 -12.77 0.50
C ALA A 118 7.30 -11.49 0.30
N ILE A 119 7.48 -11.05 -0.95
CA ILE A 119 8.17 -9.79 -1.24
C ILE A 119 7.44 -8.60 -0.63
N ILE A 120 6.12 -8.52 -0.81
CA ILE A 120 5.28 -7.45 -0.24
C ILE A 120 5.40 -7.45 1.28
N PHE A 121 5.35 -8.62 1.91
CA PHE A 121 5.50 -8.74 3.37
C PHE A 121 6.84 -8.19 3.86
N VAL A 122 7.95 -8.63 3.26
CA VAL A 122 9.29 -8.22 3.67
C VAL A 122 9.51 -6.73 3.40
N THR A 123 9.14 -6.25 2.21
CA THR A 123 9.31 -4.84 1.83
C THR A 123 8.49 -3.91 2.73
N THR A 124 7.23 -4.26 3.02
CA THR A 124 6.38 -3.45 3.91
C THR A 124 6.86 -3.46 5.36
N LEU A 125 7.39 -4.58 5.84
CA LEU A 125 8.03 -4.66 7.15
C LEU A 125 9.22 -3.70 7.23
N LEU A 126 10.11 -3.73 6.23
CA LEU A 126 11.28 -2.85 6.17
C LEU A 126 10.91 -1.37 6.03
N ILE A 127 9.93 -1.04 5.18
CA ILE A 127 9.39 0.32 5.05
C ILE A 127 8.90 0.80 6.41
N TYR A 128 8.14 -0.01 7.14
CA TYR A 128 7.62 0.36 8.44
C TYR A 128 8.72 0.70 9.45
N LEU A 129 9.82 -0.08 9.45
CA LEU A 129 10.95 0.16 10.36
C LEU A 129 11.69 1.48 10.05
N GLN A 130 11.64 1.94 8.80
CA GLN A 130 12.23 3.22 8.37
C GLN A 130 11.32 4.43 8.64
N LEU A 131 10.02 4.22 8.88
CA LEU A 131 9.10 5.32 9.16
C LEU A 131 9.38 5.94 10.56
N PRO A 132 9.17 7.26 10.71
CA PRO A 132 9.47 7.96 11.95
C PRO A 132 8.56 7.51 13.09
N TRP A 133 9.18 7.14 14.22
CA TRP A 133 8.49 6.71 15.44
C TRP A 133 8.65 7.76 16.53
N GLU A 134 7.54 8.21 17.12
CA GLU A 134 7.51 9.25 18.16
C GLU A 134 8.20 8.87 19.48
N ARG A 135 8.51 7.58 19.68
CA ARG A 135 9.13 7.10 20.94
C ARG A 135 10.66 7.10 20.93
N GLU A 136 11.28 7.52 19.83
CA GLU A 136 12.74 7.54 19.70
C GLU A 136 13.36 8.94 19.94
N THR A 137 12.56 9.91 20.39
CA THR A 137 12.99 11.24 20.90
C THR A 137 12.52 11.43 22.33
#